data_AF-A0A1Q7ZPI6-F1
#
_entry.id   AF-A0A1Q7ZPI6-F1
#
_cell.length_a   1.000
_cell.length_b   1.000
_cell.length_c   1.000
_cell.angle_alpha   90.00
_cell.angle_beta   90.00
_cell.angle_gamma   90.00
#
_symmetry.space_group_name_H-M   'P 1'
#
loop_
_entity.id
_entity.type
_entity.pdbx_description
1 polymer ?
#
loop_
_entity_poly.entity_id
_entity_poly.type
_entity_poly.pdbx_seq_one_letter_code
_entity_poly.pdbx_strand_id
1 'polypeptide(L)'
;MQVVQQALQSYRRTFLVRGIIAILFGVLALVVSPGITLTFLVYLFGAYAIISGVAAAATALRYTKEDGWALLLVEGILGILVGVVAFVWPGITAFVFLFLIAAWAIVTGIMQIVAAFVLPLGTGREWLLGLAGVASVVFGVLIAYRPVSGLVALVWLIGIYAIVFG
;
A
#
# COMPACT_ATOMS: atom_id res chain seq x y z
N MET A 1 1.73 -33.67 -17.46
CA MET A 1 2.71 -32.62 -17.87
C MET A 1 2.08 -31.41 -18.58
N GLN A 2 0.90 -31.50 -19.21
CA GLN A 2 0.25 -30.36 -19.91
C GLN A 2 -0.41 -29.31 -18.97
N VAL A 3 -0.92 -29.73 -17.80
CA VAL A 3 -1.54 -28.83 -16.80
C VAL A 3 -0.54 -27.83 -16.20
N VAL A 4 0.71 -28.26 -15.99
CA VAL A 4 1.80 -27.40 -15.47
C VAL A 4 2.20 -26.33 -16.49
N GLN A 5 2.15 -26.63 -17.79
CA GLN A 5 2.46 -25.63 -18.83
C GLN A 5 1.34 -24.60 -19.03
N GLN A 6 0.06 -24.98 -18.86
CA GLN A 6 -1.07 -24.03 -18.88
C GLN A 6 -1.03 -23.05 -17.70
N ALA A 7 -0.65 -23.53 -16.50
CA ALA A 7 -0.48 -22.68 -15.32
C ALA A 7 0.63 -21.62 -15.51
N LEU A 8 1.75 -21.98 -16.16
CA LEU A 8 2.87 -21.07 -16.42
C LEU A 8 2.55 -20.01 -17.48
N GLN A 9 1.72 -20.33 -18.49
CA GLN A 9 1.35 -19.35 -19.53
C GLN A 9 0.37 -18.28 -19.02
N SER A 10 -0.59 -18.65 -18.16
CA SER A 10 -1.48 -17.68 -17.49
C SER A 10 -0.72 -16.78 -16.51
N TYR A 11 0.33 -17.31 -15.87
CA TYR A 11 1.20 -16.52 -14.99
C TYR A 11 2.01 -15.48 -15.78
N ARG A 12 2.64 -15.87 -16.90
CA ARG A 12 3.46 -14.97 -17.72
C ARG A 12 2.68 -13.79 -18.32
N ARG A 13 1.45 -14.02 -18.78
CA ARG A 13 0.58 -12.93 -19.28
C ARG A 13 0.15 -11.99 -18.15
N THR A 14 -0.11 -12.51 -16.96
CA THR A 14 -0.45 -11.69 -15.79
C THR A 14 0.72 -10.80 -15.37
N PHE A 15 1.96 -11.28 -15.48
CA PHE A 15 3.16 -10.50 -15.18
C PHE A 15 3.43 -9.38 -16.18
N LEU A 16 3.32 -9.66 -17.49
CA LEU A 16 3.53 -8.64 -18.52
C LEU A 16 2.46 -7.53 -18.49
N VAL A 17 1.20 -7.90 -18.25
CA VAL A 17 0.11 -6.93 -18.11
C VAL A 17 0.28 -6.09 -16.84
N ARG A 18 0.69 -6.69 -15.72
CA ARG A 18 0.98 -5.95 -14.48
C ARG A 18 2.15 -4.99 -14.63
N GLY A 19 3.23 -5.39 -15.30
CA GLY A 19 4.40 -4.52 -15.55
C GLY A 19 4.03 -3.32 -16.43
N ILE A 20 3.37 -3.55 -17.57
CA ILE A 20 2.92 -2.46 -18.46
C ILE A 20 1.96 -1.50 -17.74
N ILE A 21 1.03 -2.02 -16.93
CA ILE A 21 0.14 -1.20 -16.11
C ILE A 21 0.93 -0.41 -15.06
N ALA A 22 1.93 -1.01 -14.42
CA ALA A 22 2.78 -0.34 -13.43
C ALA A 22 3.64 0.77 -14.06
N ILE A 23 4.21 0.54 -15.25
CA ILE A 23 4.97 1.55 -15.99
C ILE A 23 4.06 2.70 -16.41
N LEU A 24 2.90 2.42 -17.01
CA LEU A 24 1.95 3.47 -17.40
C LEU A 24 1.47 4.26 -16.18
N PHE A 25 1.23 3.58 -15.06
CA PHE A 25 0.89 4.21 -13.79
C PHE A 25 2.04 5.08 -13.26
N GLY A 26 3.29 4.61 -13.32
CA GLY A 26 4.48 5.36 -12.90
C GLY A 26 4.75 6.59 -13.77
N VAL A 27 4.58 6.48 -15.08
CA VAL A 27 4.69 7.61 -16.02
C VAL A 27 3.59 8.64 -15.78
N LEU A 28 2.35 8.19 -15.60
CA LEU A 28 1.24 9.08 -15.25
C LEU A 28 1.45 9.74 -13.88
N ALA A 29 2.01 9.03 -12.91
CA ALA A 29 2.32 9.57 -11.59
C ALA A 29 3.39 10.67 -11.60
N LEU A 30 4.32 10.63 -12.56
CA LEU A 30 5.41 11.61 -12.66
C LEU A 30 5.09 12.78 -13.59
N VAL A 31 4.25 12.57 -14.60
CA VAL A 31 3.86 13.60 -15.59
C VAL A 31 2.63 14.39 -15.14
N VAL A 32 1.68 13.74 -14.48
CA VAL A 32 0.47 14.37 -13.97
C VAL A 32 0.79 14.84 -12.54
N SER A 33 0.67 16.13 -12.26
CA SER A 33 1.14 16.76 -11.00
C SER A 33 0.92 15.90 -9.73
N PRO A 34 1.83 15.94 -8.73
CA PRO A 34 1.77 15.08 -7.56
C PRO A 34 0.42 15.07 -6.82
N GLY A 35 -0.29 16.21 -6.81
CA GLY A 35 -1.63 16.30 -6.22
C GLY A 35 -2.68 15.46 -6.95
N ILE A 36 -2.67 15.44 -8.29
CA ILE A 36 -3.65 14.70 -9.08
C ILE A 36 -3.43 13.20 -8.95
N THR A 37 -2.17 12.74 -8.94
CA THR A 37 -1.84 11.32 -8.74
C THR A 37 -2.34 10.80 -7.40
N LEU A 38 -2.16 11.60 -6.34
CA LEU A 38 -2.65 11.27 -5.00
C LEU A 38 -4.17 11.19 -4.98
N THR A 39 -4.86 12.17 -5.56
CA THR A 39 -6.32 12.15 -5.66
C THR A 39 -6.82 10.95 -6.46
N PHE A 40 -6.16 10.60 -7.57
CA PHE A 40 -6.49 9.42 -8.36
C PHE A 40 -6.31 8.13 -7.54
N LEU A 41 -5.20 7.99 -6.83
CA LEU A 41 -4.93 6.86 -5.94
C LEU A 41 -5.99 6.72 -4.85
N VAL A 42 -6.40 7.85 -4.25
CA VAL A 42 -7.44 7.87 -3.22
C VAL A 42 -8.79 7.43 -3.78
N TYR A 43 -9.16 7.88 -4.98
CA TYR A 43 -10.39 7.42 -5.63
C TYR A 43 -10.33 5.95 -6.04
N LEU A 44 -9.19 5.49 -6.55
CA LEU A 44 -9.00 4.08 -6.90
C LEU A 44 -9.13 3.19 -5.66
N PHE A 45 -8.49 3.59 -4.56
CA PHE A 45 -8.66 2.92 -3.26
C PHE A 45 -10.10 2.98 -2.78
N GLY A 46 -10.76 4.13 -2.88
CA GLY A 46 -12.16 4.27 -2.48
C GLY A 46 -13.08 3.33 -3.24
N ALA A 47 -12.90 3.23 -4.56
CA ALA A 47 -13.66 2.31 -5.41
C ALA A 47 -13.40 0.85 -5.01
N TYR A 48 -12.13 0.48 -4.81
CA TYR A 48 -11.74 -0.84 -4.35
C TYR A 48 -12.39 -1.18 -3.00
N ALA A 49 -12.33 -0.27 -2.02
CA ALA A 49 -12.88 -0.44 -0.68
C ALA A 49 -14.42 -0.63 -0.69
N ILE A 50 -15.13 0.09 -1.57
CA ILE A 50 -16.57 -0.10 -1.76
C ILE A 50 -16.84 -1.47 -2.35
N ILE A 51 -16.14 -1.87 -3.42
CA ILE A 51 -16.35 -3.15 -4.08
C ILE A 51 -16.07 -4.31 -3.11
N SER A 52 -14.94 -4.26 -2.39
CA SER A 52 -14.60 -5.27 -1.39
C SER A 52 -15.58 -5.28 -0.22
N GLY A 53 -16.01 -4.10 0.25
CA GLY A 53 -16.98 -3.97 1.33
C GLY A 53 -18.36 -4.54 0.97
N VAL A 54 -18.84 -4.26 -0.25
CA VAL A 54 -20.07 -4.84 -0.80
C VAL A 54 -19.94 -6.35 -0.93
N ALA A 55 -18.80 -6.85 -1.43
CA ALA A 55 -18.58 -8.29 -1.55
C ALA A 55 -18.57 -8.99 -0.17
N ALA A 56 -17.90 -8.40 0.82
CA ALA A 56 -17.86 -8.91 2.19
C ALA A 56 -19.25 -8.90 2.84
N ALA A 57 -20.00 -7.80 2.72
CA ALA A 57 -21.38 -7.71 3.22
C ALA A 57 -22.31 -8.72 2.54
N ALA A 58 -22.22 -8.87 1.21
CA ALA A 58 -23.00 -9.84 0.46
C ALA A 58 -22.68 -11.29 0.88
N THR A 59 -21.40 -11.58 1.14
CA THR A 59 -20.96 -12.89 1.64
C THR A 59 -21.49 -13.12 3.05
N ALA A 60 -21.40 -12.13 3.94
CA ALA A 60 -21.90 -12.23 5.30
C ALA A 60 -23.40 -12.57 5.36
N LEU A 61 -24.19 -11.90 4.50
CA LEU A 61 -25.63 -12.15 4.41
C LEU A 61 -25.94 -13.55 3.85
N ARG A 62 -25.12 -14.06 2.93
CA ARG A 62 -25.27 -15.42 2.36
C ARG A 62 -24.92 -16.52 3.37
N TYR A 63 -23.92 -16.29 4.22
CA TYR A 63 -23.41 -17.25 5.19
C TYR A 63 -23.74 -16.87 6.65
N THR A 64 -24.93 -16.31 6.88
CA THR A 64 -25.42 -15.85 8.22
C THR A 64 -25.44 -16.96 9.29
N LYS A 65 -25.35 -18.23 8.89
CA LYS A 65 -25.33 -19.39 9.80
C LYS A 65 -23.93 -19.82 10.23
N GLU A 66 -22.87 -19.26 9.64
CA GLU A 66 -21.49 -19.60 9.99
C GLU A 66 -20.95 -18.69 11.08
N ASP A 67 -20.02 -19.21 11.87
CA ASP A 67 -19.33 -18.42 12.89
C ASP A 67 -18.52 -17.30 12.22
N GLY A 68 -18.69 -16.07 12.72
CA GLY A 68 -17.99 -14.90 12.20
C GLY A 68 -18.74 -14.09 11.13
N TRP A 69 -19.95 -14.49 10.71
CA TRP A 69 -20.75 -13.72 9.74
C TRP A 69 -20.95 -12.25 10.16
N ALA A 70 -21.16 -12.00 11.47
CA ALA A 70 -21.35 -10.66 12.00
C ALA A 70 -20.08 -9.80 11.89
N LEU A 71 -18.91 -10.38 12.11
CA LEU A 71 -17.62 -9.70 11.93
C LEU A 71 -17.40 -9.37 10.45
N LEU A 72 -17.69 -10.31 9.55
CA LEU A 72 -17.59 -10.11 8.11
C LEU A 72 -18.57 -9.02 7.61
N LEU A 73 -19.76 -8.94 8.21
CA LEU A 73 -20.72 -7.88 7.90
C LEU A 73 -20.21 -6.51 8.36
N VAL A 74 -19.65 -6.43 9.58
CA VAL A 74 -19.04 -5.21 10.11
C VAL A 74 -17.86 -4.79 9.23
N GLU A 75 -16.99 -5.71 8.83
CA GLU A 75 -15.91 -5.45 7.88
C GLU A 75 -16.44 -4.89 6.56
N GLY A 76 -17.49 -5.49 6.01
CA GLY A 76 -18.13 -5.03 4.78
C GLY A 76 -18.68 -3.61 4.88
N ILE A 77 -19.41 -3.32 5.97
CA ILE A 77 -19.96 -1.98 6.24
C ILE A 77 -18.83 -0.96 6.41
N LEU A 78 -17.79 -1.29 7.20
CA LEU A 78 -16.63 -0.42 7.38
C LEU A 78 -15.90 -0.16 6.06
N GLY A 79 -15.74 -1.17 5.21
CA GLY A 79 -15.13 -1.02 3.89
C GLY A 79 -15.90 -0.05 2.99
N ILE A 80 -17.23 -0.17 2.96
CA ILE A 80 -18.10 0.76 2.23
C ILE A 80 -17.97 2.19 2.77
N LEU A 81 -18.03 2.36 4.10
CA LEU A 81 -17.91 3.68 4.74
C LEU A 81 -16.56 4.32 4.45
N VAL A 82 -15.47 3.57 4.59
CA VAL A 82 -14.11 4.03 4.27
C VAL A 82 -14.02 4.46 2.82
N GLY A 83 -14.59 3.68 1.90
CA GLY A 83 -14.60 4.04 0.49
C GLY A 83 -15.42 5.30 0.18
N VAL A 84 -16.59 5.47 0.81
CA VAL A 84 -17.39 6.71 0.70
C VAL A 84 -16.62 7.91 1.24
N VAL A 85 -15.98 7.79 2.39
CA VAL A 85 -15.13 8.86 2.96
C VAL A 85 -13.99 9.22 2.02
N ALA A 86 -13.37 8.23 1.36
CA ALA A 86 -12.32 8.47 0.36
C ALA A 86 -12.81 9.30 -0.84
N PHE A 87 -14.05 9.09 -1.29
CA PHE A 87 -14.64 9.90 -2.37
C PHE A 87 -15.04 11.31 -1.92
N VAL A 88 -15.61 11.42 -0.72
CA VAL A 88 -16.15 12.69 -0.22
C VAL A 88 -15.02 13.61 0.24
N TRP A 89 -14.01 13.08 0.94
CA TRP A 89 -12.90 13.85 1.51
C TRP A 89 -11.53 13.33 1.06
N PRO A 90 -11.19 13.42 -0.23
CA PRO A 90 -9.97 12.82 -0.77
C PRO A 90 -8.69 13.39 -0.14
N GLY A 91 -8.69 14.67 0.25
CA GLY A 91 -7.56 15.29 0.93
C GLY A 91 -7.28 14.68 2.30
N ILE A 92 -8.33 14.44 3.10
CA ILE A 92 -8.19 13.84 4.43
C ILE A 92 -7.73 12.39 4.30
N THR A 93 -8.30 11.64 3.37
CA THR A 93 -7.88 10.25 3.11
C THR A 93 -6.43 10.15 2.65
N ALA A 94 -5.94 11.10 1.85
CA ALA A 94 -4.52 11.17 1.50
C ALA A 94 -3.63 11.36 2.74
N PHE A 95 -4.02 12.25 3.67
CA PHE A 95 -3.28 12.41 4.92
C PHE A 95 -3.32 11.15 5.79
N VAL A 96 -4.46 10.47 5.88
CA VAL A 96 -4.57 9.19 6.60
C VAL A 96 -3.59 8.17 6.02
N PHE A 97 -3.51 8.04 4.70
CA PHE A 97 -2.52 7.16 4.07
C PHE A 97 -1.08 7.55 4.39
N LEU A 98 -0.77 8.84 4.35
CA LEU A 98 0.57 9.31 4.73
C LEU A 98 0.90 8.91 6.16
N PHE A 99 0.00 9.12 7.11
CA PHE A 99 0.26 8.78 8.51
C PHE A 99 0.35 7.27 8.74
N LEU A 100 -0.42 6.46 8.00
CA LEU A 100 -0.27 5.01 8.01
C LEU A 100 1.11 4.58 7.49
N ILE A 101 1.57 5.15 6.38
CA ILE A 101 2.90 4.88 5.83
C ILE A 101 4.00 5.35 6.80
N ALA A 102 3.83 6.51 7.43
CA ALA A 102 4.75 7.04 8.43
C ALA A 102 4.86 6.11 9.64
N ALA A 103 3.73 5.69 10.20
CA ALA A 103 3.67 4.75 11.31
C ALA A 103 4.33 3.42 10.94
N TRP A 104 4.01 2.89 9.76
CA TRP A 104 4.63 1.67 9.24
C TRP A 104 6.16 1.81 9.13
N ALA A 105 6.65 2.91 8.57
CA ALA A 105 8.08 3.19 8.42
C ALA A 105 8.78 3.30 9.78
N ILE A 106 8.13 3.91 10.78
CA ILE A 106 8.66 4.01 12.15
C ILE A 106 8.72 2.63 12.80
N VAL A 107 7.62 1.86 12.78
CA VAL A 107 7.57 0.51 13.37
C VAL A 107 8.60 -0.40 12.71
N THR A 108 8.65 -0.41 11.39
CA THR A 108 9.64 -1.17 10.62
C THR A 108 11.07 -0.74 10.95
N GLY A 109 11.31 0.57 11.05
CA GLY A 109 12.62 1.09 11.39
C GLY A 109 13.07 0.71 12.80
N ILE A 110 12.17 0.77 13.78
CA ILE A 110 12.41 0.29 15.14
C ILE A 110 12.73 -1.21 15.13
N MET A 111 11.94 -2.02 14.42
CA MET A 111 12.19 -3.45 14.29
C MET A 111 13.56 -3.73 13.67
N GLN A 112 13.97 -2.99 12.64
CA GLN A 112 15.29 -3.13 12.01
C GLN A 112 16.44 -2.73 12.94
N ILE A 113 16.27 -1.66 13.72
CA ILE A 113 17.25 -1.24 14.73
C ILE A 113 17.40 -2.33 15.79
N VAL A 114 16.29 -2.84 16.32
CA VAL A 114 16.32 -3.95 17.31
C VAL A 114 16.96 -5.20 16.69
N ALA A 115 16.58 -5.55 15.46
CA ALA A 115 17.15 -6.68 14.74
C ALA A 115 18.67 -6.57 14.54
N ALA A 116 19.19 -5.37 14.29
CA ALA A 116 20.62 -5.12 14.15
C ALA A 116 21.42 -5.44 15.42
N PHE A 117 20.81 -5.32 16.60
CA PHE A 117 21.45 -5.66 17.88
C PHE A 117 21.23 -7.13 18.29
N VAL A 118 20.13 -7.75 17.84
CA VAL A 118 19.72 -9.09 18.29
C VAL A 118 20.20 -10.19 17.35
N LEU A 119 20.28 -9.93 16.04
CA LEU A 119 20.66 -10.95 15.06
C LEU A 119 22.16 -10.84 14.73
N PRO A 120 22.96 -11.89 15.01
CA PRO A 120 24.35 -11.99 14.55
C PRO A 120 24.33 -12.34 13.06
N LEU A 121 24.19 -11.34 12.21
CA LEU A 121 24.08 -11.52 10.75
C LEU A 121 25.43 -11.70 10.08
N GLY A 122 26.53 -11.43 10.79
CA GLY A 122 27.89 -11.62 10.31
C GLY A 122 28.24 -10.68 9.15
N THR A 123 29.50 -10.26 9.08
CA THR A 123 30.04 -9.41 7.99
C THR A 123 29.33 -8.07 7.83
N GLY A 124 29.36 -7.18 8.85
CA GLY A 124 29.00 -5.75 8.71
C GLY A 124 27.54 -5.43 8.27
N ARG A 125 26.72 -6.44 7.98
CA ARG A 125 25.32 -6.32 7.56
C ARG A 125 24.42 -5.82 8.67
N GLU A 126 24.79 -6.09 9.91
CA GLU A 126 24.16 -5.57 11.12
C GLU A 126 24.17 -4.04 11.12
N TRP A 127 25.29 -3.43 10.72
CA TRP A 127 25.42 -1.97 10.58
C TRP A 127 24.52 -1.42 9.48
N LEU A 128 24.46 -2.09 8.31
CA LEU A 128 23.57 -1.69 7.22
C LEU A 128 22.09 -1.76 7.62
N LEU A 129 21.70 -2.77 8.39
CA LEU A 129 20.33 -2.89 8.91
C LEU A 129 20.00 -1.85 9.98
N GLY A 130 20.95 -1.56 10.88
CA GLY A 130 20.80 -0.47 11.85
C GLY A 130 20.63 0.88 11.15
N LEU A 131 21.47 1.17 10.15
CA LEU A 131 21.35 2.39 9.33
C LEU A 131 20.05 2.45 8.55
N ALA A 132 19.63 1.35 7.92
CA ALA A 132 18.35 1.27 7.23
C ALA A 132 17.18 1.53 8.19
N GLY A 133 17.26 0.99 9.40
CA GLY A 133 16.26 1.19 10.45
C GLY A 133 16.19 2.63 10.91
N VAL A 134 17.33 3.26 11.20
CA VAL A 134 17.41 4.69 11.55
C VAL A 134 16.87 5.55 10.41
N ALA A 135 17.28 5.28 9.17
CA ALA A 135 16.79 6.00 8.00
C ALA A 135 15.26 5.86 7.85
N SER A 136 14.71 4.67 8.09
CA SER A 136 13.27 4.41 8.04
C SER A 136 12.50 5.16 9.14
N VAL A 137 13.00 5.19 10.37
CA VAL A 137 12.39 5.98 11.46
C VAL A 137 12.44 7.47 11.14
N VAL A 138 13.60 7.98 10.72
CA VAL A 138 13.77 9.39 10.35
C VAL A 138 12.84 9.75 9.21
N PHE A 139 12.76 8.91 8.18
CA PHE A 139 11.83 9.10 7.07
C PHE A 139 10.38 9.20 7.56
N GLY A 140 9.92 8.25 8.36
CA GLY A 140 8.56 8.25 8.91
C GLY A 140 8.26 9.49 9.77
N VAL A 141 9.19 9.91 10.61
CA VAL A 141 9.05 11.13 11.45
C VAL A 141 9.01 12.39 10.58
N LEU A 142 9.88 12.50 9.58
CA LEU A 142 9.96 13.68 8.71
C LEU A 142 8.67 13.87 7.89
N ILE A 143 8.16 12.79 7.28
CA ILE A 143 6.91 12.89 6.50
C ILE A 143 5.70 13.20 7.39
N ALA A 144 5.67 12.70 8.63
CA ALA A 144 4.61 13.01 9.59
C ALA A 144 4.67 14.48 10.07
N TYR A 145 5.87 15.03 10.26
CA TYR A 145 6.05 16.41 10.70
C TYR A 145 5.70 17.44 9.63
N ARG A 146 5.98 17.13 8.35
CA ARG A 146 5.65 17.99 7.19
C ARG A 146 4.77 17.23 6.20
N PRO A 147 3.47 17.05 6.50
CA PRO A 147 2.63 16.11 5.77
C PRO A 147 2.40 16.50 4.30
N VAL A 148 2.35 17.79 3.96
CA VAL A 148 2.23 18.22 2.54
C VAL A 148 3.49 17.87 1.75
N SER A 149 4.68 18.14 2.30
CA SER A 149 5.95 17.75 1.67
C SER A 149 6.14 16.23 1.65
N GLY A 150 5.68 15.54 2.69
CA GLY A 150 5.70 14.08 2.78
C GLY A 150 4.83 13.42 1.72
N LEU A 151 3.64 13.94 1.45
CA LEU A 151 2.77 13.46 0.36
C LEU A 151 3.47 13.57 -1.00
N VAL A 152 4.10 14.72 -1.27
CA VAL A 152 4.86 14.92 -2.51
C VAL A 152 6.05 13.96 -2.58
N ALA A 153 6.81 13.81 -1.49
CA ALA A 153 7.95 12.89 -1.43
C ALA A 153 7.53 11.43 -1.70
N LEU A 154 6.38 11.01 -1.18
CA LEU A 154 5.84 9.66 -1.44
C LEU A 154 5.48 9.48 -2.92
N VAL A 155 4.86 10.47 -3.56
CA VAL A 155 4.58 10.39 -5.01
C VAL A 155 5.85 10.24 -5.82
N TRP A 156 6.87 11.03 -5.53
CA TRP A 156 8.17 10.93 -6.20
C TRP A 156 8.80 9.56 -6.00
N LEU A 157 8.79 9.06 -4.76
CA LEU A 157 9.39 7.77 -4.43
C LEU A 157 8.67 6.61 -5.12
N ILE A 158 7.33 6.63 -5.14
CA ILE A 158 6.50 5.65 -5.85
C ILE A 158 6.72 5.76 -7.36
N GLY A 159 6.75 6.97 -7.92
CA GLY A 159 6.96 7.18 -9.34
C GLY A 159 8.34 6.69 -9.82
N ILE A 160 9.40 7.04 -9.09
CA ILE A 160 10.76 6.56 -9.37
C ILE A 160 10.81 5.03 -9.27
N TYR A 161 10.25 4.45 -8.20
CA TYR A 161 10.21 3.00 -8.03
C TYR A 161 9.48 2.29 -9.19
N ALA A 162 8.32 2.80 -9.59
CA ALA A 162 7.55 2.26 -10.70
C ALA A 162 8.28 2.33 -12.04
N ILE A 163 9.10 3.36 -12.29
CA ILE A 163 9.96 3.43 -13.48
C ILE A 163 11.09 2.39 -13.42
N VAL A 164 11.74 2.24 -12.27
CA VAL A 164 12.92 1.38 -12.14
C VAL A 164 12.57 -0.11 -12.18
N PHE A 165 11.41 -0.48 -11.62
CA PHE A 165 11.02 -1.88 -11.41
C PHE A 165 9.79 -2.34 -12.20
N GLY A 166 9.08 -1.43 -12.89
CA GLY A 166 7.94 -1.76 -13.74
C GLY A 166 8.35 -2.39 -15.07
#